data_AF-A0A9N9JFE6-F1
#
_entry.id   AF-A0A9N9JFE6-F1
#
_cell.length_a   1.000
_cell.length_b   1.000
_cell.length_c   1.000
_cell.angle_alpha   90.00
_cell.angle_beta   90.00
_cell.angle_gamma   90.00
#
_symmetry.space_group_name_H-M   'P 1'
#
loop_
_entity.id
_entity.type
_entity.pdbx_description
1 polymer ?
#
loop_
_entity_poly.entity_id
_entity_poly.type
_entity_poly.pdbx_seq_one_letter_code
_entity_poly.pdbx_strand_id
1 'polypeptide(L)'
;NNLSGFIAEIEPNYIVYSSITAAINSAYYQQFKTNTHYSGLDIFNDEIITQLLIDIPFHPLQIKYNNIKIFIAQIGISNNKNFNFAGCGYISSFSHKVRDDQCLIVQTIEENNTIIYVYRNGLQREKYIDISPEK
;
A
#
# COMPACT_ATOMS: atom_id res chain seq x y z
N ASN A 1 19.76 -15.95 18.31
CA ASN A 1 19.02 -16.55 17.18
C ASN A 1 17.89 -15.63 16.79
N ASN A 2 18.07 -14.84 15.73
CA ASN A 2 17.04 -13.95 15.20
C ASN A 2 16.15 -14.79 14.27
N LEU A 3 14.96 -15.18 14.73
CA LEU A 3 14.00 -15.89 13.89
C LEU A 3 13.42 -14.89 12.87
N SER A 4 13.88 -14.97 11.63
CA SER A 4 13.26 -14.26 10.51
C SER A 4 11.82 -14.75 10.34
N GLY A 5 10.84 -13.85 10.39
CA GLY A 5 9.43 -14.18 10.26
C GLY A 5 8.54 -12.93 10.23
N PHE A 6 7.23 -13.13 10.22
CA PHE A 6 6.22 -12.07 10.12
C PHE A 6 5.47 -11.93 11.45
N ILE A 7 5.06 -10.71 11.80
CA ILE A 7 4.35 -10.42 13.06
C ILE A 7 2.97 -9.85 12.71
N ALA A 8 1.95 -10.29 13.45
CA ALA A 8 0.63 -9.65 13.47
C ALA A 8 0.55 -8.73 14.69
N GLU A 9 0.62 -7.40 14.50
CA GLU A 9 0.67 -6.41 15.60
C GLU A 9 -0.60 -6.36 16.48
N ILE A 10 -1.65 -7.06 16.09
CA ILE A 10 -2.93 -7.10 16.82
C ILE A 10 -2.92 -8.08 17.99
N GLU A 11 -1.87 -8.89 18.13
CA GLU A 11 -1.76 -9.88 19.20
C GLU A 11 -1.01 -9.30 20.41
N PRO A 12 -1.51 -9.49 21.65
CA PRO A 12 -0.85 -8.97 22.85
C PRO A 12 0.54 -9.58 23.12
N ASN A 13 0.83 -10.72 22.47
CA ASN A 13 2.13 -11.38 22.49
C ASN A 13 2.63 -11.42 21.04
N TYR A 14 3.85 -10.94 20.79
CA TYR A 14 4.47 -10.97 19.45
C TYR A 14 4.72 -12.41 18.99
N ILE A 15 3.74 -13.03 18.33
CA ILE A 15 3.91 -14.34 17.69
C ILE A 15 4.61 -14.12 16.34
N VAL A 16 5.71 -14.84 16.13
CA VAL A 16 6.46 -14.83 14.88
C VAL A 16 5.96 -15.96 13.98
N TYR A 17 5.32 -15.59 12.87
CA TYR A 17 4.79 -16.49 11.86
C TYR A 17 5.82 -16.80 10.78
N SER A 18 5.83 -18.04 10.29
CA SER A 18 6.73 -18.50 9.23
C SER A 18 6.33 -18.05 7.82
N SER A 19 5.13 -17.50 7.64
CA SER A 19 4.67 -16.95 6.36
C SER A 19 3.74 -15.74 6.55
N ILE A 20 3.70 -14.87 5.54
CA ILE A 20 2.80 -13.70 5.51
C ILE A 20 1.34 -14.13 5.59
N THR A 21 0.97 -15.22 4.91
CA THR A 21 -0.40 -15.75 4.91
C THR A 21 -0.82 -16.19 6.31
N ALA A 22 0.08 -16.84 7.06
CA ALA A 22 -0.22 -17.24 8.43
C ALA A 22 -0.40 -16.03 9.35
N ALA A 23 0.46 -15.01 9.22
CA ALA A 23 0.34 -13.77 9.98
C ALA A 23 -0.98 -13.05 9.68
N ILE A 24 -1.33 -12.88 8.39
CA ILE A 24 -2.56 -12.18 8.00
C ILE A 24 -3.80 -13.00 8.41
N ASN A 25 -3.79 -14.32 8.27
CA ASN A 25 -4.91 -15.15 8.71
C ASN A 25 -5.13 -15.07 10.22
N SER A 26 -4.07 -15.02 11.03
CA SER A 26 -4.21 -14.85 12.48
C SER A 26 -4.78 -13.48 12.82
N ALA A 27 -4.20 -12.42 12.25
CA ALA A 27 -4.70 -11.05 12.34
C ALA A 27 -6.19 -10.94 12.00
N TYR A 28 -6.59 -11.56 10.88
CA TYR A 28 -7.96 -11.55 10.42
C TYR A 28 -8.90 -12.29 11.38
N TYR A 29 -8.51 -13.49 11.83
CA TYR A 29 -9.33 -14.24 12.78
C TYR A 29 -9.50 -13.50 14.11
N GLN A 30 -8.45 -12.83 14.60
CA GLN A 30 -8.51 -12.02 15.81
C GLN A 30 -9.60 -10.95 15.72
N GLN A 31 -9.68 -10.25 14.58
CA GLN A 31 -10.60 -9.14 14.37
C GLN A 31 -12.02 -9.59 13.99
N PHE A 32 -12.14 -10.51 13.04
CA PHE A 32 -13.42 -10.87 12.39
C PHE A 32 -14.01 -12.19 12.89
N LYS A 33 -13.29 -12.91 13.75
CA LYS A 33 -13.69 -14.22 14.30
C LYS A 33 -14.05 -15.27 13.23
N THR A 34 -13.45 -15.17 12.05
CA THR A 34 -13.64 -16.07 10.91
C THR A 34 -12.31 -16.31 10.18
N ASN A 35 -12.20 -17.40 9.42
CA ASN A 35 -11.02 -17.65 8.58
C ASN A 35 -11.14 -16.89 7.25
N THR A 36 -10.02 -16.41 6.74
CA THR A 36 -9.97 -15.74 5.44
C THR A 36 -10.10 -16.79 4.31
N HIS A 37 -10.88 -16.47 3.29
CA HIS A 37 -10.96 -17.27 2.06
C HIS A 37 -9.86 -16.93 1.04
N TYR A 38 -8.93 -16.03 1.39
CA TYR A 38 -8.00 -15.41 0.45
C TYR A 38 -6.55 -15.64 0.90
N SER A 39 -5.67 -15.95 -0.05
CA SER A 39 -4.23 -16.12 0.21
C SER A 39 -3.48 -14.80 0.08
N GLY A 40 -2.85 -14.31 1.15
CA GLY A 40 -1.93 -13.16 1.08
C GLY A 40 -2.63 -11.80 0.95
N LEU A 41 -2.15 -10.92 0.06
CA LEU A 41 -2.72 -9.58 -0.16
C LEU A 41 -4.10 -9.59 -0.84
N ASP A 42 -4.60 -10.73 -1.31
CA ASP A 42 -5.96 -10.84 -1.87
C ASP A 42 -7.08 -10.72 -0.82
N ILE A 43 -6.71 -10.57 0.47
CA ILE A 43 -7.64 -10.37 1.60
C ILE A 43 -8.29 -8.97 1.57
N PHE A 44 -7.77 -8.03 0.77
CA PHE A 44 -8.37 -6.70 0.62
C PHE A 44 -9.62 -6.72 -0.28
N ASN A 45 -10.70 -7.36 0.18
CA ASN A 45 -12.02 -7.20 -0.41
C ASN A 45 -12.74 -5.97 0.17
N ASP A 46 -13.80 -5.50 -0.50
CA ASP A 46 -14.48 -4.25 -0.14
C ASP A 46 -15.06 -4.25 1.28
N GLU A 47 -15.46 -5.41 1.80
CA GLU A 47 -16.07 -5.57 3.12
C GLU A 47 -15.00 -5.44 4.23
N ILE A 48 -13.83 -6.02 4.00
CA ILE A 48 -12.67 -5.97 4.89
C ILE A 48 -12.05 -4.58 4.90
N ILE A 49 -11.94 -3.96 3.72
CA ILE A 49 -11.51 -2.56 3.59
C ILE A 49 -12.45 -1.66 4.39
N THR A 50 -13.76 -1.81 4.22
CA THR A 50 -14.76 -1.01 4.96
C THR A 50 -14.58 -1.13 6.47
N GLN A 51 -14.34 -2.33 7.00
CA GLN A 51 -14.11 -2.53 8.43
C GLN A 51 -12.76 -1.97 8.91
N LEU A 52 -11.69 -2.08 8.12
CA LEU A 52 -10.40 -1.49 8.45
C LEU A 52 -10.44 0.05 8.45
N LEU A 53 -11.39 0.64 7.74
CA LEU A 53 -11.54 2.10 7.62
C LEU A 53 -12.53 2.70 8.64
N ILE A 54 -13.21 1.89 9.45
CA ILE A 54 -14.36 2.32 10.27
C ILE A 54 -14.03 3.44 11.28
N ASP A 55 -12.77 3.54 11.71
CA ASP A 55 -12.25 4.57 12.62
C ASP A 55 -11.09 5.37 12.03
N ILE A 56 -10.83 5.24 10.72
CA ILE A 56 -9.79 6.04 10.06
C ILE A 56 -10.43 7.32 9.52
N PRO A 57 -10.02 8.52 10.01
CA PRO A 57 -10.62 9.79 9.61
C PRO A 57 -10.39 10.12 8.13
N PHE A 58 -9.39 9.48 7.51
CA PHE A 58 -9.08 9.58 6.09
C PHE A 58 -9.22 8.22 5.41
N HIS A 59 -10.17 8.11 4.50
CA HIS A 59 -10.33 6.92 3.67
C HIS A 59 -9.46 7.08 2.42
N PRO A 60 -8.58 6.12 2.11
CA PRO A 60 -7.84 6.12 0.87
C PRO A 60 -8.79 6.21 -0.34
N LEU A 61 -8.50 7.13 -1.24
CA LEU A 61 -9.35 7.36 -2.41
C LEU A 61 -8.95 6.39 -3.53
N GLN A 62 -9.90 5.60 -4.03
CA GLN A 62 -9.68 4.79 -5.24
C GLN A 62 -10.23 5.50 -6.47
N ILE A 63 -9.36 5.75 -7.45
CA ILE A 63 -9.73 6.31 -8.75
C ILE A 63 -9.57 5.22 -9.81
N LYS A 64 -10.62 4.95 -10.57
CA LYS A 64 -10.55 4.04 -11.72
C LYS A 64 -10.42 4.86 -13.00
N TYR A 65 -9.33 4.65 -13.74
CA TYR A 65 -9.12 5.22 -15.07
C TYR A 65 -8.78 4.08 -16.04
N ASN A 66 -9.68 3.84 -17.00
CA ASN A 66 -9.64 2.67 -17.88
C ASN A 66 -9.51 1.36 -17.07
N ASN A 67 -8.44 0.59 -17.29
CA ASN A 67 -8.15 -0.67 -16.63
C ASN A 67 -7.22 -0.51 -15.41
N ILE A 68 -6.87 0.73 -15.05
CA ILE A 68 -5.99 1.03 -13.91
C ILE A 68 -6.86 1.50 -12.74
N LYS A 69 -6.67 0.84 -11.59
CA LYS A 69 -7.19 1.30 -10.30
C LYS A 69 -6.03 1.94 -9.54
N ILE A 70 -6.14 3.23 -9.30
CA ILE A 70 -5.18 4.03 -8.53
C ILE A 70 -5.72 4.16 -7.11
N PHE A 71 -4.89 3.82 -6.14
CA PHE A 71 -5.15 3.98 -4.72
C PHE A 71 -4.35 5.16 -4.19
N ILE A 72 -5.01 6.16 -3.64
CA ILE A 72 -4.37 7.34 -3.04
C ILE A 72 -4.41 7.16 -1.52
N ALA A 73 -3.26 6.90 -0.94
CA ALA A 73 -3.10 6.70 0.50
C ALA A 73 -2.90 8.03 1.25
N GLN A 74 -2.37 9.05 0.58
CA GLN A 74 -2.14 10.37 1.17
C GLN A 74 -2.13 11.46 0.08
N ILE A 75 -2.79 12.59 0.33
CA ILE A 75 -2.98 13.63 -0.71
C ILE A 75 -1.80 14.58 -0.83
N GLY A 76 -1.13 14.98 0.26
CA GLY A 76 -0.02 15.95 0.26
C GLY A 76 -0.31 17.23 -0.55
N ILE A 77 -0.53 18.39 0.09
CA ILE A 77 -0.98 19.59 -0.63
C ILE A 77 0.16 20.61 -0.75
N SER A 78 0.28 21.29 -1.89
CA SER A 78 1.18 22.44 -2.09
C SER A 78 0.57 23.50 -3.01
N ASN A 79 1.28 24.63 -3.15
CA ASN A 79 0.95 25.67 -4.13
C ASN A 79 1.53 25.40 -5.53
N ASN A 80 2.12 24.23 -5.77
CA ASN A 80 2.74 23.89 -7.05
C ASN A 80 1.67 23.53 -8.09
N LYS A 81 1.36 24.47 -8.99
CA LYS A 81 0.38 24.27 -10.07
C LYS A 81 0.82 23.20 -11.08
N ASN A 82 2.13 23.01 -11.28
CA ASN A 82 2.65 22.00 -12.20
C ASN A 82 2.33 20.57 -11.71
N PHE A 83 2.12 20.41 -10.41
CA PHE A 83 1.65 19.17 -9.79
C PHE A 83 0.17 19.18 -9.43
N ASN A 84 -0.65 20.03 -10.07
CA ASN A 84 -2.07 20.15 -9.75
C ASN A 84 -2.32 20.35 -8.24
N PHE A 85 -1.44 21.12 -7.58
CA PHE A 85 -1.48 21.39 -6.14
C PHE A 85 -1.15 20.19 -5.24
N ALA A 86 -0.64 19.08 -5.79
CA ALA A 86 -0.03 18.03 -5.00
C ALA A 86 1.33 18.48 -4.45
N GLY A 87 1.78 17.86 -3.37
CA GLY A 87 2.91 18.30 -2.57
C GLY A 87 3.49 17.20 -1.69
N CYS A 88 4.46 17.59 -0.86
CA CYS A 88 5.16 16.69 0.05
C CYS A 88 4.17 15.84 0.87
N GLY A 89 4.41 14.53 0.92
CA GLY A 89 3.54 13.56 1.55
C GLY A 89 2.43 13.02 0.64
N TYR A 90 2.38 13.36 -0.65
CA TYR A 90 1.52 12.64 -1.59
C TYR A 90 1.99 11.19 -1.68
N ILE A 91 1.05 10.24 -1.62
CA ILE A 91 1.32 8.81 -1.80
C ILE A 91 0.16 8.19 -2.59
N SER A 92 0.50 7.57 -3.72
CA SER A 92 -0.44 6.74 -4.47
C SER A 92 0.20 5.44 -4.95
N SER A 93 -0.64 4.48 -5.31
CA SER A 93 -0.18 3.21 -5.88
C SER A 93 -1.16 2.64 -6.88
N PHE A 94 -0.64 1.83 -7.81
CA PHE A 94 -1.47 1.04 -8.71
C PHE A 94 -0.73 -0.21 -9.18
N SER A 95 -1.50 -1.23 -9.51
CA SER A 95 -0.99 -2.47 -10.08
C SER A 95 -0.91 -2.36 -11.61
N HIS A 96 0.21 -2.77 -12.20
CA HIS A 96 0.41 -2.78 -13.65
C HIS A 96 1.17 -4.03 -14.10
N LYS A 97 0.96 -4.47 -15.34
CA LYS A 97 1.72 -5.59 -15.94
C LYS A 97 2.72 -5.06 -16.94
N VAL A 98 4.00 -5.36 -16.72
CA VAL A 98 5.08 -5.04 -17.65
C VAL A 98 5.61 -6.35 -18.22
N ARG A 99 5.35 -6.61 -19.50
CA ARG A 99 5.74 -7.88 -20.17
C ARG A 99 5.24 -9.12 -19.40
N ASP A 100 3.95 -9.11 -19.08
CA ASP A 100 3.23 -10.15 -18.30
C ASP A 100 3.67 -10.33 -16.84
N ASP A 101 4.69 -9.60 -16.38
CA ASP A 101 5.10 -9.58 -14.97
C ASP A 101 4.30 -8.51 -14.21
N GLN A 102 3.61 -8.93 -13.14
CA GLN A 102 2.78 -8.07 -12.33
C GLN A 102 3.67 -7.26 -11.37
N CYS A 103 3.56 -5.94 -11.43
CA CYS A 103 4.23 -5.05 -10.49
C CYS A 103 3.22 -4.16 -9.75
N LEU A 104 3.63 -3.71 -8.57
CA LEU A 104 3.01 -2.63 -7.83
C LEU A 104 3.89 -1.38 -8.02
N ILE A 105 3.28 -0.33 -8.56
CA ILE A 105 3.91 0.98 -8.72
C ILE A 105 3.43 1.84 -7.56
N VAL A 106 4.36 2.45 -6.83
CA VAL A 106 4.08 3.41 -5.76
C VAL A 106 4.70 4.74 -6.13
N GLN A 107 3.94 5.81 -6.06
CA GLN A 107 4.38 7.17 -6.37
C GLN A 107 4.32 8.01 -5.10
N THR A 108 5.35 8.82 -4.87
CA THR A 108 5.35 9.78 -3.77
C THR A 108 6.02 11.09 -4.14
N ILE A 109 5.62 12.16 -3.46
CA ILE A 109 6.29 13.46 -3.53
C ILE A 109 6.94 13.68 -2.17
N GLU A 110 8.26 13.77 -2.17
CA GLU A 110 9.07 14.27 -1.06
C GLU A 110 9.51 15.71 -1.39
N GLU A 111 10.00 16.47 -0.39
CA GLU A 111 10.22 17.93 -0.46
C GLU A 111 10.58 18.48 -1.86
N ASN A 112 11.63 17.94 -2.48
CA ASN A 112 12.11 18.36 -3.80
C ASN A 112 12.08 17.25 -4.86
N ASN A 113 11.54 16.07 -4.53
CA ASN A 113 11.66 14.89 -5.38
C ASN A 113 10.29 14.26 -5.64
N THR A 114 10.05 13.90 -6.91
CA THR A 114 8.99 12.95 -7.25
C THR A 114 9.63 11.59 -7.39
N ILE A 115 9.11 10.59 -6.68
CA ILE A 115 9.71 9.28 -6.60
C ILE A 115 8.71 8.23 -7.04
N ILE A 116 9.18 7.30 -7.86
CA ILE A 116 8.44 6.10 -8.24
C ILE A 116 9.21 4.88 -7.75
N TYR A 117 8.56 4.07 -6.93
CA TYR A 117 9.03 2.75 -6.52
C TYR A 117 8.30 1.66 -7.30
N VAL A 118 9.04 0.66 -7.78
CA VAL A 118 8.48 -0.52 -8.43
C VAL A 118 8.74 -1.73 -7.56
N TYR A 119 7.66 -2.37 -7.10
CA TYR A 119 7.71 -3.59 -6.31
C TYR A 119 7.31 -4.78 -7.16
N ARG A 120 8.05 -5.88 -7.03
CA ARG A 120 7.74 -7.18 -7.64
C ARG A 120 7.91 -8.27 -6.60
N ASN A 121 6.90 -9.13 -6.45
CA ASN A 121 6.87 -10.19 -5.43
C ASN A 121 7.15 -9.66 -4.01
N GLY A 122 6.58 -8.51 -3.66
CA GLY A 122 6.74 -7.87 -2.35
C GLY A 122 8.10 -7.19 -2.11
N LEU A 123 9.00 -7.18 -3.08
CA LEU A 123 10.33 -6.58 -2.94
C LEU A 123 10.47 -5.35 -3.85
N GLN A 124 11.04 -4.27 -3.32
CA GLN A 124 11.41 -3.10 -4.12
C GLN A 124 12.51 -3.52 -5.11
N ARG A 125 12.26 -3.34 -6.40
CA ARG A 125 13.20 -3.68 -7.48
C ARG A 125 13.82 -2.45 -8.10
N GLU A 126 13.01 -1.42 -8.31
CA GLU A 126 13.43 -0.22 -9.04
C GLU A 126 12.99 1.01 -8.24
N LYS A 127 13.81 2.07 -8.31
CA LYS A 127 13.54 3.38 -7.76
C LYS A 127 13.90 4.41 -8.82
N TYR A 128 12.94 5.24 -9.20
CA TYR A 128 13.13 6.37 -10.10
C TYR A 128 12.91 7.64 -9.31
N ILE A 129 13.82 8.59 -9.45
CA ILE A 129 13.78 9.89 -8.79
C ILE A 129 13.84 10.92 -9.89
N ASP A 130 12.87 11.84 -9.88
CA ASP A 130 12.92 13.03 -10.69
C ASP A 130 12.88 14.26 -9.77
N ILE A 131 13.53 15.33 -10.20
CA ILE A 131 13.52 16.59 -9.47
C ILE A 131 12.15 17.21 -9.72
N SER A 132 11.45 17.53 -8.63
CA SER A 132 10.23 18.33 -8.72
C SER A 132 10.53 19.59 -9.51
N PRO A 133 9.72 19.98 -10.53
CA PRO A 133 9.85 21.28 -11.16
C PRO A 133 9.92 22.34 -10.05
N GLU A 134 10.98 23.13 -10.04
CA GLU A 134 11.20 24.15 -9.02
C GLU A 134 10.03 25.14 -9.01
N LYS A 135 9.79 25.73 -7.83
CA LYS A 135 8.77 26.77 -7.59
C LYS A 135 8.99 28.02 -8.42
#